data_AF-A0AAJ5RLC3-F1
#
_entry.id   AF-A0AAJ5RLC3-F1
#
_cell.length_a   1.000
_cell.length_b   1.000
_cell.length_c   1.000
_cell.angle_alpha   90.00
_cell.angle_beta   90.00
_cell.angle_gamma   90.00
#
_symmetry.space_group_name_H-M   'P 1'
#
loop_
_entity.id
_entity.type
_entity.pdbx_description
1 polymer ?
#
loop_
_entity_poly.entity_id
_entity_poly.type
_entity_poly.pdbx_seq_one_letter_code
_entity_poly.pdbx_strand_id
1 'polypeptide(L)' 'MNPQVIEYYESLFKLEIMQEPYAARPLKELVEQYVGHDAAHEQSILAAYANVMKELIG' A
#
# COMPACT_ATOMS: atom_id res chain seq x y z
N MET A 1 -7.67 -13.82 -0.57
CA MET A 1 -7.12 -12.73 0.26
C MET A 1 -6.35 -13.33 1.42
N ASN A 2 -5.07 -12.98 1.60
CA ASN A 2 -4.19 -13.56 2.63
C ASN A 2 -3.79 -12.47 3.64
N PRO A 3 -4.17 -12.57 4.93
CA PRO A 3 -3.88 -11.55 5.95
C PRO A 3 -2.40 -11.20 6.09
N GLN A 4 -1.50 -12.18 5.99
CA GLN A 4 -0.05 -11.95 6.12
C GLN A 4 0.48 -11.10 4.96
N VAL A 5 -0.10 -11.29 3.77
CA VAL A 5 0.26 -10.50 2.58
C VAL A 5 -0.26 -9.07 2.72
N ILE A 6 -1.45 -8.88 3.32
CA ILE A 6 -1.99 -7.55 3.60
C ILE A 6 -1.06 -6.79 4.56
N GLU A 7 -0.72 -7.39 5.72
CA GLU A 7 0.17 -6.76 6.72
C GLU A 7 1.55 -6.42 6.13
N TYR A 8 2.07 -7.27 5.24
CA TYR A 8 3.30 -7.00 4.50
C TYR A 8 3.20 -5.72 3.65
N TYR A 9 2.17 -5.60 2.82
CA TYR A 9 1.99 -4.41 1.98
C TYR A 9 1.65 -3.16 2.79
N GLU A 10 0.91 -3.28 3.90
CA GLU A 10 0.69 -2.16 4.82
C GLU A 10 2.00 -1.61 5.37
N SER A 11 2.91 -2.50 5.77
CA SER A 11 4.22 -2.11 6.27
C SER A 11 5.06 -1.43 5.19
N LEU A 12 5.03 -1.94 3.95
CA LEU A 12 5.70 -1.29 2.81
C LEU A 12 5.14 0.11 2.55
N PHE A 13 3.82 0.26 2.49
CA PHE A 13 3.18 1.55 2.28
C PHE A 13 3.54 2.56 3.37
N LYS A 14 3.51 2.14 4.65
CA LYS A 14 3.88 3.00 5.77
C LYS A 14 5.36 3.40 5.73
N LEU A 15 6.26 2.48 5.38
CA LEU A 15 7.68 2.79 5.23
C LEU A 15 7.91 3.82 4.13
N GLU A 16 7.27 3.68 2.98
CA GLU A 16 7.43 4.61 1.85
C GLU A 16 6.95 6.03 2.22
N ILE A 17 5.79 6.12 2.89
CA ILE A 17 5.22 7.39 3.37
C ILE A 17 6.13 8.03 4.43
N MET A 18 6.72 7.24 5.33
CA MET A 18 7.62 7.73 6.39
C MET A 18 8.99 8.16 5.87
N GLN A 19 9.54 7.45 4.89
CA GLN A 19 10.86 7.73 4.33
C GLN A 19 10.85 8.94 3.41
N GLU A 20 9.76 9.15 2.67
CA GLU A 20 9.64 10.27 1.76
C GLU A 20 8.33 11.05 1.95
N PRO A 21 8.17 11.81 3.06
CA PRO A 21 6.99 12.65 3.26
C PRO A 21 6.82 13.74 2.18
N TYR A 22 7.88 13.98 1.38
CA TYR A 22 7.93 14.91 0.25
C TYR A 22 8.14 14.24 -1.11
N ALA A 23 8.27 12.90 -1.19
CA ALA A 23 8.18 12.26 -2.50
C ALA A 23 6.74 12.43 -2.95
N ALA A 24 6.57 13.31 -3.92
CA ALA A 24 5.32 13.65 -4.54
C ALA A 24 4.70 12.47 -5.34
N ARG A 25 5.02 11.22 -5.01
CA ARG A 25 4.38 10.04 -5.60
C ARG A 25 3.13 9.74 -4.78
N PRO A 26 1.93 9.94 -5.35
CA PRO A 26 0.69 9.61 -4.66
C PRO A 26 0.71 8.14 -4.25
N LEU A 27 0.28 7.81 -3.03
CA LEU A 27 0.17 6.42 -2.56
C LEU A 27 -0.59 5.53 -3.56
N LYS A 28 -1.56 6.13 -4.29
CA LYS A 28 -2.28 5.51 -5.40
C LYS A 28 -1.37 5.01 -6.53
N GLU A 29 -0.37 5.79 -6.96
CA GLU A 29 0.57 5.36 -8.00
C GLU A 29 1.45 4.21 -7.51
N LEU A 30 1.81 4.21 -6.22
CA LEU A 30 2.57 3.12 -5.61
C LEU A 30 1.76 1.81 -5.63
N VAL A 31 0.47 1.89 -5.31
CA VAL A 31 -0.46 0.76 -5.37
C VAL A 31 -0.60 0.23 -6.79
N GLU A 32 -0.77 1.11 -7.78
CA GLU A 32 -0.85 0.71 -9.19
C GLU A 32 0.43 0.00 -9.66
N GLN A 33 1.61 0.43 -9.19
CA GLN A 33 2.88 -0.26 -9.46
C GLN A 33 2.93 -1.65 -8.83
N TYR A 34 2.53 -1.80 -7.56
CA TYR A 34 2.53 -3.10 -6.90
C TYR A 34 1.50 -4.05 -7.49
N VAL A 35 0.30 -3.59 -7.85
CA VAL A 35 -0.70 -4.41 -8.54
C VAL A 35 -0.20 -4.84 -9.92
N GLY A 36 0.47 -3.94 -10.65
CA GLY A 36 1.06 -4.28 -11.96
C GLY A 36 2.22 -5.29 -11.86
N HIS A 37 3.00 -5.25 -10.78
CA HIS A 37 4.11 -6.19 -10.55
C HIS A 37 3.66 -7.52 -9.94
N ASP A 38 2.67 -7.49 -9.06
CA ASP A 38 2.16 -8.64 -8.31
C ASP A 38 0.63 -8.74 -8.38
N ALA A 39 0.14 -8.96 -9.60
CA ALA A 39 -1.29 -9.10 -9.89
C ALA A 39 -1.94 -10.28 -9.14
N ALA A 40 -1.16 -11.29 -8.75
CA ALA A 40 -1.65 -12.42 -7.96
C ALA A 40 -2.13 -12.00 -6.56
N HIS A 41 -1.60 -10.90 -6.05
CA HIS A 41 -1.93 -10.35 -4.73
C HIS A 41 -2.72 -9.05 -4.79
N GLU A 42 -3.27 -8.67 -5.95
CA GLU A 42 -4.02 -7.41 -6.17
C GLU A 42 -5.02 -7.11 -5.05
N GLN A 43 -5.87 -8.08 -4.69
CA GLN A 43 -6.87 -7.88 -3.63
C GLN A 43 -6.25 -7.58 -2.26
N SER A 44 -5.12 -8.21 -1.95
CA SER A 44 -4.41 -7.98 -0.68
C SER A 44 -3.73 -6.61 -0.67
N ILE A 45 -3.17 -6.20 -1.81
CA ILE A 45 -2.55 -4.87 -2.01
C ILE A 45 -3.59 -3.75 -1.86
N LEU A 46 -4.75 -3.90 -2.50
CA LEU A 46 -5.85 -2.94 -2.40
C LEU A 46 -6.42 -2.85 -0.97
N ALA A 47 -6.50 -3.98 -0.27
CA ALA A 47 -6.93 -4.00 1.14
C ALA A 47 -5.93 -3.26 2.04
N ALA A 48 -4.63 -3.52 1.86
CA ALA A 48 -3.56 -2.83 2.59
C ALA A 48 -3.60 -1.31 2.35
N TYR A 49 -3.80 -0.89 1.10
CA TYR A 49 -3.98 0.52 0.76
C TYR A 49 -5.17 1.16 1.48
N ALA A 50 -6.32 0.49 1.47
CA ALA A 50 -7.52 1.00 2.13
C ALA A 50 -7.33 1.15 3.65
N ASN A 51 -6.61 0.22 4.28
CA ASN A 51 -6.30 0.28 5.71
C ASN A 51 -5.36 1.44 6.04
N VAL A 52 -4.28 1.61 5.26
CA VAL A 52 -3.35 2.74 5.43
C VAL A 52 -4.06 4.08 5.21
N MET A 53 -4.92 4.20 4.19
CA MET A 53 -5.69 5.42 3.94
C MET A 53 -6.65 5.75 5.09
N LYS A 54 -7.29 4.76 5.71
CA LYS A 54 -8.11 4.97 6.92
C LYS A 54 -7.29 5.49 8.09
N GLU A 55 -6.12 4.90 8.34
CA GLU A 55 -5.23 5.35 9.42
C GLU A 55 -4.73 6.79 9.20
N LEU A 56 -4.52 7.22 7.96
CA LEU A 56 -4.08 8.58 7.63
C LEU A 56 -5.18 9.64 7.73
N ILE A 57 -6.42 9.27 7.42
CA ILE A 57 -7.56 10.20 7.38
C ILE A 57 -8.32 10.27 8.72
N GLY A 58 -8.24 9.21 9.54
CA GLY A 58 -8.96 9.11 10.83
C GLY A 58 -10.33 8.44 10.69
#